data_AF-A0AAP8U2Y7-F1
#
_entry.id   AF-A0AAP8U2Y7-F1
#
_cell.length_a   1.000
_cell.length_b   1.000
_cell.length_c   1.000
_cell.angle_alpha   90.00
_cell.angle_beta   90.00
_cell.angle_gamma   90.00
#
_symmetry.space_group_name_H-M   'P 1'
#
loop_
_entity.id
_entity.type
_entity.pdbx_description
1 polymer ?
#
loop_
_entity_poly.entity_id
_entity_poly.type
_entity_poly.pdbx_seq_one_letter_code
_entity_poly.pdbx_strand_id
1 'polypeptide(L)'
;MKKSTNKTVLSLMAALMLSSTPVWASAKTVTDETGKVQTLQELNKVIKKSVQQLTEILPELEELTRIEVLPYSEGKTKVVLSKVKGKKFPSAVIILDSESGVIQKFDIRKEDVYSDEPADKEMAKEKGEAFLKKLLGDDADQYTVRERIGIGGGDGASDRHAWINISFNRVLNGIELKDDQYYLQVNPNGDIIGMEKRTPASSDEDLPNPQKLISEEQAEEALANIIFPFISADDGRVVYFFPATPYVNAETGEKISTFQDTSYSDPYQANQSGKKLVAKSADEAAEALQSVLGFDVTGLTLVEKESKGNKIYSWYKNKEAVASVETKDNQVLDIAIEDENKNATKAKISPEEGQKLAVETIQKYLGDDVEELINKSWKTNNDPDIVIHYKINQAHAGILVLDRSYLVTVNRATGKVTGISGLGETSEKLPDKDSIIDAETATKAFLKETPLKLVYVTANTTGNDGDAYIAYTVDNDVRINGITGEPVEK
;
A
#
# COMPACT_ATOMS: atom_id res chain seq x y z
N MET A 1 -46.24 -14.10 53.04
CA MET A 1 -45.15 -14.85 53.72
C MET A 1 -43.92 -14.85 52.82
N LYS A 2 -42.71 -14.62 53.34
CA LYS A 2 -41.38 -14.69 52.67
C LYS A 2 -41.23 -13.75 51.43
N LYS A 3 -40.35 -12.74 51.45
CA LYS A 3 -38.89 -12.77 51.18
C LYS A 3 -38.53 -13.36 49.80
N SER A 4 -37.69 -12.74 48.94
CA SER A 4 -37.01 -11.41 48.93
C SER A 4 -36.47 -11.16 47.48
N THR A 5 -35.58 -10.24 47.07
CA THR A 5 -34.57 -9.37 47.74
C THR A 5 -34.16 -8.18 46.83
N ASN A 6 -33.56 -7.15 47.43
CA ASN A 6 -32.72 -6.03 46.93
C ASN A 6 -32.46 -5.80 45.42
N LYS A 7 -32.49 -4.50 45.03
CA LYS A 7 -31.52 -3.89 44.09
C LYS A 7 -30.93 -2.63 44.71
N THR A 8 -29.69 -2.29 44.33
CA THR A 8 -28.86 -1.29 45.04
C THR A 8 -28.82 0.05 44.31
N VAL A 9 -29.12 1.11 45.07
CA VAL A 9 -28.66 2.52 44.98
C VAL A 9 -27.88 2.91 43.71
N LEU A 10 -28.47 3.79 42.88
CA LEU A 10 -27.71 4.86 42.24
C LEU A 10 -27.45 5.97 43.27
N SER A 11 -26.26 6.57 43.25
CA SER A 11 -26.01 7.83 43.96
C SER A 11 -25.22 8.78 43.05
N LEU A 12 -25.87 9.88 42.67
CA LEU A 12 -25.18 11.05 42.12
C LEU A 12 -24.40 11.71 43.27
N MET A 13 -23.09 11.91 43.10
CA MET A 13 -22.39 12.92 43.87
C MET A 13 -22.59 14.28 43.20
N ALA A 14 -23.29 15.18 43.90
CA ALA A 14 -23.48 16.55 43.46
C ALA A 14 -22.19 17.36 43.64
N ALA A 15 -22.01 18.37 42.80
CA ALA A 15 -20.95 19.35 42.98
C ALA A 15 -21.21 20.22 44.21
N LEU A 16 -20.13 20.59 44.94
CA LEU A 16 -19.88 21.95 45.46
C LEU A 16 -18.58 21.97 46.27
N MET A 17 -17.68 22.89 45.92
CA MET A 17 -16.94 23.80 46.83
C MET A 17 -15.94 24.61 46.00
N LEU A 18 -16.31 25.84 45.62
CA LEU A 18 -15.33 26.86 45.26
C LEU A 18 -14.82 27.49 46.55
N SER A 19 -13.63 27.11 46.99
CA SER A 19 -12.89 27.80 48.07
C SER A 19 -11.50 28.18 47.59
N SER A 20 -11.11 29.42 47.86
CA SER A 20 -9.96 30.07 47.23
C SER A 20 -8.64 29.79 47.94
N THR A 21 -7.67 29.27 47.19
CA THR A 21 -6.23 29.29 47.52
C THR A 21 -5.42 29.70 46.29
N PRO A 22 -4.22 30.30 46.43
CA PRO A 22 -3.59 31.06 45.37
C PRO A 22 -2.92 30.19 44.28
N VAL A 23 -3.00 30.67 43.03
CA VAL A 23 -2.45 30.00 41.84
C VAL A 23 -0.94 30.21 41.74
N TRP A 24 -0.16 29.31 42.35
CA TRP A 24 1.27 29.11 42.01
C TRP A 24 1.58 27.60 41.97
N ALA A 25 2.27 27.18 40.90
CA ALA A 25 2.92 25.87 40.75
C ALA A 25 2.09 24.58 40.85
N SER A 26 0.79 24.59 40.54
CA SER A 26 0.15 23.37 40.00
C SER A 26 0.65 23.14 38.58
N ALA A 27 1.63 22.25 38.41
CA ALA A 27 2.06 21.81 37.09
C ALA A 27 0.90 21.10 36.40
N LYS A 28 0.25 21.77 35.44
CA LYS A 28 -0.76 21.14 34.57
C LYS A 28 -0.12 19.92 33.91
N THR A 29 -0.68 18.75 34.17
CA THR A 29 -0.29 17.52 33.49
C THR A 29 -1.09 17.34 32.22
N VAL A 30 -0.47 16.70 31.23
CA VAL A 30 -1.19 16.10 30.10
C VAL A 30 -1.19 14.60 30.37
N THR A 31 -2.38 14.02 30.28
CA THR A 31 -2.55 12.56 30.26
C THR A 31 -2.65 12.13 28.81
N ASP A 32 -1.90 11.12 28.40
CA ASP A 32 -2.24 10.39 27.18
C ASP A 32 -3.38 9.38 27.43
N GLU A 33 -3.84 8.72 26.37
CA GLU A 33 -4.98 7.79 26.46
C GLU A 33 -4.63 6.47 27.19
N THR A 34 -3.34 6.22 27.48
CA THR A 34 -2.88 5.09 28.30
C THR A 34 -2.88 5.40 29.81
N GLY A 35 -2.94 6.68 30.18
CA GLY A 35 -2.87 7.13 31.57
C GLY A 35 -1.47 7.55 32.03
N LYS A 36 -0.45 7.64 31.15
CA LYS A 36 0.82 8.30 31.52
C LYS A 36 0.59 9.79 31.75
N VAL A 37 1.15 10.32 32.84
CA VAL A 37 0.94 11.68 33.33
C VAL A 37 2.26 12.46 33.25
N GLN A 38 2.47 13.17 32.14
CA GLN A 38 3.64 14.05 31.95
C GLN A 38 3.29 15.49 32.33
N THR A 39 4.19 16.27 32.95
CA THR A 39 3.90 17.69 33.18
C THR A 39 4.06 18.51 31.89
N LEU A 40 3.24 19.55 31.72
CA LEU A 40 3.46 20.54 30.67
C LEU A 40 4.83 21.23 30.78
N GLN A 41 5.48 21.24 31.94
CA GLN A 41 6.83 21.83 32.07
C GLN A 41 7.89 20.94 31.44
N GLU A 42 7.80 19.62 31.63
CA GLU A 42 8.68 18.64 30.98
C GLU A 42 8.46 18.61 29.47
N LEU A 43 7.20 18.50 29.03
CA LEU A 43 6.86 18.52 27.60
C LEU A 43 7.36 19.79 26.89
N ASN A 44 7.17 20.96 27.51
CA ASN A 44 7.71 22.22 26.98
C ASN A 44 9.25 22.28 26.99
N LYS A 45 9.94 21.55 27.88
CA LYS A 45 11.41 21.44 27.89
C LYS A 45 11.90 20.53 26.76
N VAL A 46 11.24 19.39 26.56
CA VAL A 46 11.49 18.44 25.46
C VAL A 46 11.32 19.15 24.11
N ILE A 47 10.15 19.74 23.87
CA ILE A 47 9.84 20.49 22.63
C ILE A 47 10.87 21.59 22.37
N LYS A 48 11.24 22.38 23.38
CA LYS A 48 12.24 23.44 23.23
C LYS A 48 13.61 22.89 22.85
N LYS A 49 14.05 21.78 23.44
CA LYS A 49 15.33 21.14 23.08
C LYS A 49 15.30 20.68 21.62
N SER A 50 14.25 19.97 21.19
CA SER A 50 14.15 19.45 19.81
C SER A 50 14.04 20.57 18.76
N VAL A 51 13.27 21.62 19.04
CA VAL A 51 13.17 22.80 18.16
C VAL A 51 14.49 23.57 18.11
N GLN A 52 15.19 23.72 19.24
CA GLN A 52 16.52 24.35 19.27
C GLN A 52 17.52 23.53 18.45
N GLN A 53 17.62 22.21 18.68
CA GLN A 53 18.51 21.33 17.93
C GLN A 53 18.24 21.39 16.42
N LEU A 54 16.98 21.35 15.98
CA LEU A 54 16.67 21.46 14.55
C LEU A 54 17.03 22.85 13.99
N THR A 55 16.85 23.91 14.77
CA THR A 55 17.22 25.29 14.37
C THR A 55 18.74 25.48 14.30
N GLU A 56 19.51 24.86 15.20
CA GLU A 56 20.99 24.87 15.15
C GLU A 56 21.52 24.12 13.91
N ILE A 57 20.77 23.15 13.38
CA ILE A 57 21.10 22.42 12.15
C ILE A 57 20.60 23.18 10.90
N LEU A 58 19.42 23.80 10.98
CA LEU A 58 18.72 24.53 9.93
C LEU A 58 18.39 25.98 10.40
N PRO A 59 19.35 26.93 10.34
CA PRO A 59 19.20 28.27 10.93
C PRO A 59 18.05 29.10 10.36
N GLU A 60 17.55 28.77 9.18
CA GLU A 60 16.36 29.39 8.58
C GLU A 60 15.07 29.25 9.43
N LEU A 61 15.04 28.30 10.38
CA LEU A 61 13.95 28.16 11.33
C LEU A 61 13.92 29.27 12.39
N GLU A 62 15.01 30.02 12.60
CA GLU A 62 15.05 31.18 13.51
C GLU A 62 14.03 32.26 13.11
N GLU A 63 13.73 32.38 11.82
CA GLU A 63 12.73 33.33 11.33
C GLU A 63 11.29 32.98 11.75
N LEU A 64 11.02 31.75 12.20
CA LEU A 64 9.69 31.21 12.46
C LEU A 64 9.29 31.36 13.94
N THR A 65 9.40 32.59 14.45
CA THR A 65 9.35 32.94 15.88
C THR A 65 8.08 32.54 16.65
N ARG A 66 6.99 32.14 15.98
CA ARG A 66 5.76 31.64 16.61
C ARG A 66 5.74 30.11 16.61
N ILE A 67 5.85 29.54 17.81
CA ILE A 67 5.62 28.11 18.09
C ILE A 67 4.14 27.89 18.47
N GLU A 68 3.49 26.90 17.84
CA GLU A 68 2.17 26.38 18.23
C GLU A 68 2.25 24.86 18.42
N VAL A 69 1.81 24.36 19.58
CA VAL A 69 1.93 22.95 19.98
C VAL A 69 0.55 22.29 19.99
N LEU A 70 0.44 21.12 19.37
CA LEU A 70 -0.79 20.38 19.16
C LEU A 70 -0.56 18.87 19.43
N PRO A 71 -1.55 18.13 19.94
CA PRO A 71 -1.51 16.66 19.89
C PRO A 71 -1.51 16.18 18.42
N TYR A 72 -0.92 15.02 18.15
CA TYR A 72 -0.89 14.42 16.81
C TYR A 72 -1.47 13.01 16.79
N SER A 73 -0.91 12.13 17.62
CA SER A 73 -1.37 10.76 17.85
C SER A 73 -0.94 10.33 19.26
N GLU A 74 -1.25 9.10 19.64
CA GLU A 74 -0.59 8.45 20.78
C GLU A 74 0.94 8.59 20.68
N GLY A 75 1.58 8.87 21.81
CA GLY A 75 3.02 9.16 21.95
C GLY A 75 3.54 10.44 21.29
N LYS A 76 2.85 11.02 20.30
CA LYS A 76 3.46 11.99 19.35
C LYS A 76 2.85 13.38 19.43
N THR A 77 3.72 14.38 19.49
CA THR A 77 3.38 15.81 19.54
C THR A 77 3.69 16.47 18.19
N LYS A 78 2.78 17.33 17.72
CA LYS A 78 2.97 18.19 16.55
C LYS A 78 3.32 19.59 16.99
N VAL A 79 4.40 20.13 16.43
CA VAL A 79 4.84 21.51 16.59
C VAL A 79 4.74 22.21 15.25
N VAL A 80 4.18 23.42 15.23
CA VAL A 80 4.10 24.28 14.04
C VAL A 80 4.87 25.56 14.32
N LEU A 81 5.91 25.80 13.54
CA LEU A 81 6.69 27.03 13.54
C LEU A 81 6.17 27.95 12.43
N SER A 82 6.04 29.25 12.70
CA SER A 82 5.49 30.22 11.73
C SER A 82 5.88 31.67 12.07
N LYS A 83 5.71 32.59 11.12
CA LYS A 83 5.76 34.05 11.40
C LYS A 83 4.43 34.59 11.95
N VAL A 84 3.30 34.09 11.45
CA VAL A 84 1.94 34.59 11.77
C VAL A 84 0.98 33.42 11.91
N LYS A 85 0.08 33.47 12.91
CA LYS A 85 -0.90 32.39 13.15
C LYS A 85 -1.76 32.13 11.90
N GLY A 86 -1.87 30.87 11.51
CA GLY A 86 -2.77 30.42 10.44
C GLY A 86 -2.29 30.74 9.02
N LYS A 87 -1.06 31.25 8.83
CA LYS A 87 -0.44 31.33 7.50
C LYS A 87 0.19 29.98 7.13
N LYS A 88 -0.01 29.55 5.88
CA LYS A 88 0.61 28.33 5.30
C LYS A 88 2.11 28.53 5.03
N PHE A 89 2.51 29.75 4.70
CA PHE A 89 3.88 30.11 4.33
C PHE A 89 4.30 31.45 5.00
N PRO A 90 5.59 31.62 5.36
CA PRO A 90 6.53 30.54 5.63
C PRO A 90 6.15 29.81 6.93
N SER A 91 6.26 28.49 6.95
CA SER A 91 6.02 27.67 8.14
C SER A 91 6.88 26.39 8.12
N ALA A 92 7.01 25.75 9.28
CA ALA A 92 7.52 24.39 9.37
C ALA A 92 6.61 23.56 10.27
N VAL A 93 6.35 22.32 9.89
CA VAL A 93 5.63 21.33 10.70
C VAL A 93 6.65 20.30 11.16
N ILE A 94 6.70 20.05 12.47
CA ILE A 94 7.58 19.07 13.10
C ILE A 94 6.71 18.09 13.88
N ILE A 95 6.93 16.79 13.73
CA ILE A 95 6.37 15.73 14.57
C ILE A 95 7.50 15.13 15.39
N LEU A 96 7.33 15.07 16.71
CA LEU A 96 8.31 14.49 17.63
C LEU A 96 7.65 13.48 18.57
N ASP A 97 8.45 12.53 19.03
CA ASP A 97 8.09 11.68 20.17
C ASP A 97 8.07 12.53 21.45
N SER A 98 7.02 12.39 22.27
CA SER A 98 6.73 13.32 23.37
C SER A 98 7.51 13.01 24.65
N GLU A 99 8.10 11.82 24.77
CA GLU A 99 8.87 11.40 25.93
C GLU A 99 10.38 11.67 25.72
N SER A 100 10.91 11.23 24.57
CA SER A 100 12.34 11.39 24.20
C SER A 100 12.67 12.72 23.53
N GLY A 101 11.72 13.31 22.80
CA GLY A 101 11.95 14.45 21.92
C GLY A 101 12.57 14.12 20.56
N VAL A 102 12.73 12.83 20.21
CA VAL A 102 13.24 12.42 18.89
C VAL A 102 12.34 12.98 17.79
N ILE A 103 12.93 13.66 16.82
CA ILE A 103 12.22 14.24 15.68
C ILE A 103 11.88 13.10 14.70
N GLN A 104 10.59 12.77 14.63
CA GLN A 104 10.07 11.70 13.79
C GLN A 104 9.71 12.19 12.38
N LYS A 105 9.36 13.47 12.22
CA LYS A 105 9.13 14.09 10.91
C LYS A 105 9.36 15.60 10.96
N PHE A 106 9.84 16.20 9.88
CA PHE A 106 9.59 17.62 9.60
C PHE A 106 9.33 17.89 8.12
N ASP A 107 8.71 19.05 7.86
CA ASP A 107 8.23 19.51 6.56
C ASP A 107 8.30 21.05 6.58
N ILE A 108 9.16 21.64 5.75
CA ILE A 108 9.41 23.08 5.64
C ILE A 108 8.70 23.64 4.42
N ARG A 109 7.95 24.73 4.63
CA ARG A 109 7.02 25.31 3.66
C ARG A 109 7.36 26.77 3.45
N LYS A 110 7.88 27.09 2.27
CA LYS A 110 8.03 28.47 1.75
C LYS A 110 7.52 28.51 0.31
N GLU A 111 7.33 29.70 -0.24
CA GLU A 111 6.85 29.86 -1.61
C GLU A 111 7.98 29.62 -2.64
N ASP A 112 9.22 30.00 -2.31
CA ASP A 112 10.40 29.93 -3.19
C ASP A 112 11.30 28.67 -2.98
N VAL A 113 10.83 27.66 -2.24
CA VAL A 113 11.62 26.46 -1.87
C VAL A 113 11.58 25.35 -2.93
N TYR A 114 10.69 25.47 -3.91
CA TYR A 114 10.41 24.45 -4.92
C TYR A 114 10.88 24.89 -6.31
N SER A 115 11.28 23.92 -7.13
CA SER A 115 11.97 24.12 -8.41
C SER A 115 11.32 23.30 -9.54
N ASP A 116 11.56 23.74 -10.77
CA ASP A 116 11.24 23.08 -12.03
C ASP A 116 12.20 21.89 -12.29
N GLU A 117 13.46 22.04 -11.91
CA GLU A 117 14.54 21.05 -12.05
C GLU A 117 14.84 20.35 -10.71
N PRO A 118 15.13 19.04 -10.67
CA PRO A 118 15.50 18.32 -9.45
C PRO A 118 16.92 18.68 -8.99
N ALA A 119 17.25 18.33 -7.74
CA ALA A 119 18.60 18.49 -7.21
C ALA A 119 19.60 17.55 -7.91
N ASP A 120 20.89 17.86 -7.82
CA ASP A 120 21.95 16.89 -8.14
C ASP A 120 22.01 15.77 -7.08
N LYS A 121 22.32 14.55 -7.53
CA LYS A 121 22.32 13.34 -6.68
C LYS A 121 23.49 13.28 -5.71
N GLU A 122 24.69 13.61 -6.14
CA GLU A 122 25.88 13.55 -5.27
C GLU A 122 25.87 14.72 -4.27
N MET A 123 25.42 15.91 -4.70
CA MET A 123 25.11 17.00 -3.77
C MET A 123 24.06 16.58 -2.75
N ALA A 124 22.92 16.01 -3.16
CA ALA A 124 21.87 15.60 -2.22
C ALA A 124 22.35 14.56 -1.21
N LYS A 125 23.28 13.68 -1.63
CA LYS A 125 23.99 12.74 -0.76
C LYS A 125 24.91 13.46 0.24
N GLU A 126 25.82 14.32 -0.22
CA GLU A 126 26.72 15.10 0.66
C GLU A 126 25.93 15.90 1.71
N LYS A 127 24.84 16.57 1.29
CA LYS A 127 23.98 17.34 2.20
C LYS A 127 23.22 16.44 3.17
N GLY A 128 22.74 15.27 2.73
CA GLY A 128 22.07 14.29 3.59
C GLY A 128 22.99 13.68 4.65
N GLU A 129 24.19 13.26 4.26
CA GLU A 129 25.22 12.72 5.14
C GLU A 129 25.64 13.79 6.19
N ALA A 130 25.92 15.02 5.75
CA ALA A 130 26.27 16.13 6.63
C ALA A 130 25.11 16.55 7.56
N PHE A 131 23.87 16.40 7.13
CA PHE A 131 22.69 16.65 7.96
C PHE A 131 22.54 15.58 9.05
N LEU A 132 22.63 14.29 8.72
CA LEU A 132 22.52 13.21 9.70
C LEU A 132 23.67 13.22 10.71
N LYS A 133 24.91 13.50 10.29
CA LYS A 133 26.06 13.62 11.21
C LYS A 133 25.86 14.76 12.22
N LYS A 134 25.17 15.85 11.86
CA LYS A 134 24.77 16.90 12.80
C LYS A 134 23.57 16.52 13.69
N LEU A 135 22.61 15.76 13.16
CA LEU A 135 21.39 15.37 13.89
C LEU A 135 21.66 14.29 14.95
N LEU A 136 22.51 13.31 14.62
CA LEU A 136 22.73 12.08 15.39
C LEU A 136 24.13 12.00 16.02
N GLY A 137 25.08 12.84 15.59
CA GLY A 137 26.47 12.75 16.04
C GLY A 137 27.11 11.45 15.55
N ASP A 138 27.67 10.65 16.46
CA ASP A 138 28.36 9.41 16.11
C ASP A 138 27.40 8.25 15.76
N ASP A 139 26.14 8.32 16.17
CA ASP A 139 25.13 7.35 15.75
C ASP A 139 24.78 7.43 14.25
N ALA A 140 25.13 8.53 13.57
CA ALA A 140 25.01 8.62 12.11
C ALA A 140 25.89 7.61 11.38
N ASP A 141 27.00 7.18 11.98
CA ASP A 141 27.95 6.24 11.36
C ASP A 141 27.37 4.81 11.31
N GLN A 142 26.21 4.58 11.97
CA GLN A 142 25.40 3.36 11.84
C GLN A 142 24.47 3.39 10.61
N TYR A 143 24.40 4.46 9.83
CA TYR A 143 23.46 4.61 8.71
C TYR A 143 24.18 4.77 7.37
N THR A 144 23.72 4.04 6.34
CA THR A 144 24.25 4.10 4.98
C THR A 144 23.20 4.59 3.99
N VAL A 145 23.60 5.43 3.02
CA VAL A 145 22.74 5.85 1.91
C VAL A 145 22.32 4.65 1.03
N ARG A 146 21.04 4.57 0.69
CA ARG A 146 20.54 3.66 -0.36
C ARG A 146 20.75 4.30 -1.72
N GLU A 147 21.45 3.60 -2.61
CA GLU A 147 21.80 4.05 -3.97
C GLU A 147 20.61 4.50 -4.83
N ARG A 148 19.41 3.95 -4.57
CA ARG A 148 18.17 4.34 -5.23
C ARG A 148 17.66 5.71 -4.74
N ILE A 149 18.32 6.76 -5.20
CA ILE A 149 17.93 8.16 -5.04
C ILE A 149 16.82 8.50 -6.05
N GLY A 150 15.64 8.91 -5.55
CA GLY A 150 14.43 9.14 -6.35
C GLY A 150 14.00 10.61 -6.41
N ILE A 151 13.44 11.06 -7.53
CA ILE A 151 12.85 12.40 -7.66
C ILE A 151 11.49 12.42 -6.96
N GLY A 152 11.15 13.51 -6.28
CA GLY A 152 9.86 13.76 -5.66
C GLY A 152 9.22 15.07 -6.11
N GLY A 153 7.89 15.07 -6.14
CA GLY A 153 7.05 16.23 -6.43
C GLY A 153 5.63 16.02 -5.91
N GLY A 154 4.90 17.11 -5.70
CA GLY A 154 3.57 17.10 -5.06
C GLY A 154 2.41 16.79 -6.01
N ASP A 155 1.33 16.22 -5.46
CA ASP A 155 0.14 15.83 -6.21
C ASP A 155 -0.63 17.03 -6.81
N GLY A 156 -0.82 17.03 -8.13
CA GLY A 156 -2.00 17.64 -8.78
C GLY A 156 -1.77 18.78 -9.77
N ALA A 157 -1.85 18.44 -11.06
CA ALA A 157 -2.39 19.24 -12.17
C ALA A 157 -1.78 20.63 -12.52
N SER A 158 -0.84 21.17 -11.75
CA SER A 158 0.00 22.30 -12.17
C SER A 158 1.39 22.18 -11.57
N ASP A 159 2.40 22.21 -12.43
CA ASP A 159 3.74 21.68 -12.20
C ASP A 159 4.59 22.43 -11.14
N ARG A 160 5.86 22.00 -11.02
CA ARG A 160 7.00 22.70 -10.38
C ARG A 160 7.20 22.46 -8.88
N HIS A 161 7.38 21.18 -8.55
CA HIS A 161 8.01 20.77 -7.31
C HIS A 161 8.96 19.60 -7.63
N ALA A 162 10.24 19.88 -7.85
CA ALA A 162 11.27 18.86 -8.06
C ALA A 162 12.30 18.91 -6.93
N TRP A 163 12.28 17.90 -6.07
CA TRP A 163 13.30 17.66 -5.04
C TRP A 163 13.84 16.24 -5.16
N ILE A 164 15.00 15.96 -4.55
CA ILE A 164 15.49 14.60 -4.38
C ILE A 164 15.00 14.03 -3.05
N ASN A 165 14.50 12.80 -3.09
CA ASN A 165 14.32 11.95 -1.93
C ASN A 165 15.54 11.04 -1.78
N ILE A 166 16.19 11.08 -0.62
CA ILE A 166 17.32 10.24 -0.27
C ILE A 166 17.02 9.44 1.00
N SER A 167 17.31 8.14 0.95
CA SER A 167 17.12 7.20 2.05
C SER A 167 18.45 6.84 2.68
N PHE A 168 18.50 6.84 4.01
CA PHE A 168 19.59 6.33 4.82
C PHE A 168 19.05 5.23 5.72
N ASN A 169 19.55 4.00 5.58
CA ASN A 169 19.07 2.84 6.32
C ASN A 169 20.13 2.42 7.35
N ARG A 170 19.68 1.99 8.53
CA ARG A 170 20.60 1.56 9.60
C ARG A 170 21.26 0.23 9.24
N VAL A 171 22.51 0.05 9.62
CA VAL A 171 23.30 -1.16 9.36
C VAL A 171 23.82 -1.70 10.68
N LEU A 172 23.44 -2.93 11.00
CA LEU A 172 23.83 -3.64 12.22
C LEU A 172 24.64 -4.88 11.84
N ASN A 173 25.85 -5.01 12.36
CA ASN A 173 26.79 -6.10 12.05
C ASN A 173 27.08 -6.28 10.53
N GLY A 174 26.89 -5.24 9.72
CA GLY A 174 27.02 -5.28 8.26
C GLY A 174 25.73 -5.63 7.49
N ILE A 175 24.60 -5.80 8.18
CA ILE A 175 23.29 -6.14 7.62
C ILE A 175 22.36 -4.92 7.69
N GLU A 176 21.68 -4.59 6.59
CA GLU A 176 20.73 -3.46 6.51
C GLU A 176 19.44 -3.77 7.30
N LEU A 177 19.05 -2.93 8.26
CA LEU A 177 17.77 -3.01 8.96
C LEU A 177 16.71 -2.24 8.19
N LYS A 178 15.79 -2.96 7.53
CA LYS A 178 14.93 -2.39 6.48
C LYS A 178 13.94 -1.34 6.98
N ASP A 179 13.54 -1.50 8.24
CA ASP A 179 12.50 -0.70 8.89
C ASP A 179 13.05 0.48 9.71
N ASP A 180 14.38 0.61 9.86
CA ASP A 180 15.05 1.75 10.50
C ASP A 180 15.71 2.65 9.45
N GLN A 181 15.05 3.77 9.14
CA GLN A 181 15.41 4.61 8.00
C GLN A 181 15.20 6.09 8.32
N TYR A 182 16.12 6.94 7.86
CA TYR A 182 15.86 8.37 7.65
C TYR A 182 15.63 8.63 6.16
N TYR A 183 14.54 9.30 5.84
CA TYR A 183 14.15 9.71 4.49
C TYR A 183 14.20 11.23 4.43
N LEU A 184 15.14 11.81 3.68
CA LEU A 184 15.31 13.26 3.56
C LEU A 184 14.83 13.77 2.20
N GLN A 185 14.31 14.99 2.20
CA GLN A 185 13.94 15.73 0.99
C GLN A 185 14.93 16.88 0.80
N VAL A 186 15.60 16.91 -0.35
CA VAL A 186 16.67 17.89 -0.67
C VAL A 186 16.29 18.68 -1.92
N ASN A 187 16.23 20.00 -1.82
CA ASN A 187 15.96 20.87 -2.97
C ASN A 187 17.25 21.12 -3.81
N PRO A 188 17.15 21.77 -5.00
CA PRO A 188 18.33 22.01 -5.84
C PRO A 188 19.35 23.02 -5.31
N ASN A 189 19.06 23.74 -4.22
CA ASN A 189 20.05 24.55 -3.52
C ASN A 189 20.91 23.70 -2.56
N GLY A 190 20.48 22.46 -2.27
CA GLY A 190 21.05 21.60 -1.24
C GLY A 190 20.42 21.78 0.14
N ASP A 191 19.28 22.47 0.25
CA ASP A 191 18.56 22.64 1.52
C ASP A 191 17.80 21.34 1.88
N ILE A 192 17.84 20.93 3.16
CA ILE A 192 17.02 19.83 3.67
C ILE A 192 15.64 20.37 4.03
N ILE A 193 14.67 20.18 3.15
CA ILE A 193 13.32 20.76 3.24
C ILE A 193 12.31 19.86 3.95
N GLY A 194 12.68 18.60 4.19
CA GLY A 194 11.87 17.64 4.93
C GLY A 194 12.66 16.42 5.37
N MET A 195 12.16 15.75 6.41
CA MET A 195 12.66 14.47 6.91
C MET A 195 11.49 13.63 7.40
N GLU A 196 11.54 12.32 7.20
CA GLU A 196 10.73 11.33 7.92
C GLU A 196 11.65 10.25 8.49
N LYS A 197 11.51 9.95 9.79
CA LYS A 197 12.12 8.76 10.41
C LYS A 197 11.12 7.61 10.38
N ARG A 198 11.61 6.45 9.97
CA ARG A 198 11.04 5.13 10.28
C ARG A 198 11.84 4.52 11.43
N THR A 199 11.13 3.81 12.29
CA THR A 199 11.64 3.19 13.51
C THR A 199 11.23 1.71 13.41
N PRO A 200 12.13 0.75 13.69
CA PRO A 200 11.83 -0.67 13.57
C PRO A 200 10.76 -1.10 14.59
N ALA A 201 10.09 -2.22 14.35
CA ALA A 201 9.11 -2.76 15.29
C ALA A 201 9.73 -3.57 16.45
N SER A 202 11.02 -3.88 16.34
CA SER A 202 11.80 -4.73 17.26
C SER A 202 12.98 -3.94 17.84
N SER A 203 13.46 -4.29 19.03
CA SER A 203 14.71 -3.75 19.57
C SER A 203 15.94 -4.43 18.96
N ASP A 204 17.13 -3.84 19.11
CA ASP A 204 18.38 -4.42 18.62
C ASP A 204 18.65 -5.80 19.27
N GLU A 205 18.21 -5.99 20.52
CA GLU A 205 18.31 -7.25 21.27
C GLU A 205 17.33 -8.34 20.81
N ASP A 206 16.24 -7.98 20.12
CA ASP A 206 15.27 -8.92 19.55
C ASP A 206 15.70 -9.47 18.17
N LEU A 207 16.68 -8.83 17.51
CA LEU A 207 17.12 -9.20 16.16
C LEU A 207 17.93 -10.51 16.17
N PRO A 208 17.65 -11.47 15.25
CA PRO A 208 18.37 -12.73 15.20
C PRO A 208 19.86 -12.59 14.84
N ASN A 209 20.65 -13.61 15.21
CA ASN A 209 22.11 -13.57 15.13
C ASN A 209 22.62 -14.36 13.89
N PRO A 210 23.35 -13.73 12.94
CA PRO A 210 23.69 -14.33 11.64
C PRO A 210 24.78 -15.43 11.72
N GLN A 211 24.48 -16.54 12.38
CA GLN A 211 25.41 -17.67 12.58
C GLN A 211 25.03 -18.93 11.79
N LYS A 212 23.77 -19.08 11.38
CA LYS A 212 23.24 -20.28 10.73
C LYS A 212 22.45 -19.92 9.47
N LEU A 213 23.12 -19.23 8.56
CA LEU A 213 22.53 -18.86 7.29
C LEU A 213 22.60 -20.03 6.30
N ILE A 214 21.58 -20.16 5.45
CA ILE A 214 21.62 -21.00 4.25
C ILE A 214 22.66 -20.46 3.25
N SER A 215 23.11 -21.30 2.32
CA SER A 215 24.02 -20.85 1.25
C SER A 215 23.32 -19.91 0.26
N GLU A 216 24.12 -19.15 -0.48
CA GLU A 216 23.64 -18.28 -1.57
C GLU A 216 22.87 -19.11 -2.62
N GLU A 217 23.36 -20.29 -2.98
CA GLU A 217 22.70 -21.27 -3.88
C GLU A 217 21.31 -21.70 -3.37
N GLN A 218 21.14 -21.93 -2.07
CA GLN A 218 19.84 -22.23 -1.46
C GLN A 218 18.90 -21.01 -1.46
N ALA A 219 19.45 -19.80 -1.38
CA ALA A 219 18.67 -18.56 -1.54
C ALA A 219 18.27 -18.32 -3.01
N GLU A 220 19.10 -18.70 -4.00
CA GLU A 220 18.71 -18.71 -5.41
C GLU A 220 17.57 -19.69 -5.69
N GLU A 221 17.65 -20.91 -5.15
CA GLU A 221 16.60 -21.93 -5.27
C GLU A 221 15.28 -21.44 -4.64
N ALA A 222 15.35 -20.85 -3.45
CA ALA A 222 14.19 -20.25 -2.79
C ALA A 222 13.60 -19.09 -3.62
N LEU A 223 14.42 -18.20 -4.21
CA LEU A 223 13.95 -17.13 -5.09
C LEU A 223 13.34 -17.66 -6.40
N ALA A 224 13.86 -18.75 -6.98
CA ALA A 224 13.27 -19.40 -8.15
C ALA A 224 11.86 -19.97 -7.88
N ASN A 225 11.55 -20.30 -6.63
CA ASN A 225 10.19 -20.68 -6.21
C ASN A 225 9.26 -19.46 -5.93
N ILE A 226 9.76 -18.22 -6.01
CA ILE A 226 9.02 -16.98 -5.70
C ILE A 226 8.90 -16.05 -6.93
N ILE A 227 9.81 -16.13 -7.90
CA ILE A 227 9.78 -15.34 -9.14
C ILE A 227 8.59 -15.77 -10.01
N PHE A 228 7.82 -14.81 -10.51
CA PHE A 228 6.54 -15.11 -11.16
C PHE A 228 6.57 -14.75 -12.67
N PRO A 229 6.24 -15.68 -13.58
CA PRO A 229 6.07 -15.40 -14.99
C PRO A 229 4.71 -14.75 -15.28
N PHE A 230 4.70 -13.80 -16.21
CA PHE A 230 3.49 -13.20 -16.76
C PHE A 230 3.58 -13.11 -18.27
N ILE A 231 2.45 -13.32 -18.96
CA ILE A 231 2.26 -13.06 -20.38
C ILE A 231 1.50 -11.73 -20.54
N SER A 232 1.84 -10.93 -21.56
CA SER A 232 0.95 -9.88 -22.08
C SER A 232 0.18 -10.41 -23.29
N ALA A 233 -1.14 -10.22 -23.33
CA ALA A 233 -2.02 -10.73 -24.37
C ALA A 233 -1.96 -9.96 -25.70
N ASP A 234 -1.46 -8.73 -25.66
CA ASP A 234 -1.42 -7.84 -26.82
C ASP A 234 -0.20 -8.15 -27.73
N ASP A 235 0.91 -8.62 -27.17
CA ASP A 235 2.14 -8.97 -27.91
C ASP A 235 2.66 -10.41 -27.69
N GLY A 236 2.10 -11.17 -26.73
CA GLY A 236 2.51 -12.53 -26.38
C GLY A 236 3.80 -12.61 -25.56
N ARG A 237 4.37 -11.48 -25.13
CA ARG A 237 5.66 -11.41 -24.44
C ARG A 237 5.57 -11.99 -23.03
N VAL A 238 6.50 -12.90 -22.71
CA VAL A 238 6.71 -13.41 -21.35
C VAL A 238 7.68 -12.53 -20.59
N VAL A 239 7.36 -12.17 -19.35
CA VAL A 239 8.27 -11.51 -18.41
C VAL A 239 8.26 -12.18 -17.04
N TYR A 240 9.45 -12.42 -16.48
CA TYR A 240 9.65 -12.86 -15.10
C TYR A 240 9.98 -11.66 -14.21
N PHE A 241 9.27 -11.51 -13.09
CA PHE A 241 9.59 -10.54 -12.03
C PHE A 241 8.98 -10.95 -10.68
N PHE A 242 9.35 -10.26 -9.61
CA PHE A 242 8.75 -10.44 -8.29
C PHE A 242 7.63 -9.40 -8.07
N PRO A 243 6.35 -9.80 -7.90
CA PRO A 243 5.22 -8.87 -7.78
C PRO A 243 5.27 -7.93 -6.56
N ALA A 244 6.01 -8.33 -5.52
CA ALA A 244 6.41 -7.53 -4.38
C ALA A 244 7.92 -7.76 -4.15
N THR A 245 8.57 -7.01 -3.26
CA THR A 245 9.96 -7.28 -2.86
C THR A 245 10.05 -8.68 -2.24
N PRO A 246 10.85 -9.62 -2.80
CA PRO A 246 10.92 -10.97 -2.27
C PRO A 246 11.79 -11.02 -1.01
N TYR A 247 11.36 -11.79 -0.03
CA TYR A 247 12.14 -12.07 1.18
C TYR A 247 12.16 -13.58 1.43
N VAL A 248 13.36 -14.14 1.52
CA VAL A 248 13.63 -15.54 1.88
C VAL A 248 14.24 -15.55 3.28
N ASN A 249 13.66 -16.28 4.22
CA ASN A 249 14.23 -16.46 5.55
C ASN A 249 15.63 -17.06 5.43
N ALA A 250 16.64 -16.32 5.92
CA ALA A 250 18.02 -16.71 5.73
C ALA A 250 18.45 -17.91 6.59
N GLU A 251 17.67 -18.32 7.59
CA GLU A 251 17.92 -19.53 8.39
C GLU A 251 17.19 -20.77 7.87
N THR A 252 16.02 -20.62 7.22
CA THR A 252 15.18 -21.77 6.80
C THR A 252 15.02 -21.96 5.30
N GLY A 253 15.26 -20.93 4.48
CA GLY A 253 14.97 -20.94 3.03
C GLY A 253 13.49 -20.73 2.68
N GLU A 254 12.61 -20.55 3.67
CA GLU A 254 11.18 -20.34 3.43
C GLU A 254 10.88 -18.89 3.05
N LYS A 255 9.84 -18.67 2.23
CA LYS A 255 9.38 -17.33 1.89
C LYS A 255 8.80 -16.61 3.11
N ILE A 256 9.36 -15.45 3.46
CA ILE A 256 8.73 -14.52 4.40
C ILE A 256 7.61 -13.79 3.65
N SER A 257 6.38 -13.89 4.17
CA SER A 257 5.23 -13.19 3.58
C SER A 257 5.16 -11.74 4.06
N THR A 258 4.77 -10.83 3.17
CA THR A 258 4.59 -9.40 3.48
C THR A 258 3.14 -8.96 3.28
N PHE A 259 2.77 -7.81 3.84
CA PHE A 259 1.48 -7.15 3.56
C PHE A 259 1.31 -6.71 2.09
N GLN A 260 2.36 -6.79 1.26
CA GLN A 260 2.32 -6.49 -0.18
C GLN A 260 2.13 -7.74 -1.04
N ASP A 261 2.17 -8.94 -0.45
CA ASP A 261 2.12 -10.21 -1.17
C ASP A 261 0.79 -10.40 -1.90
N THR A 262 0.82 -10.40 -3.23
CA THR A 262 -0.24 -11.02 -4.00
C THR A 262 -0.01 -12.53 -4.06
N SER A 263 -0.92 -13.32 -3.49
CA SER A 263 -1.01 -14.76 -3.77
C SER A 263 -1.89 -15.02 -5.00
N TYR A 264 -1.56 -16.08 -5.73
CA TYR A 264 -2.34 -16.62 -6.85
C TYR A 264 -2.70 -18.08 -6.56
N SER A 265 -3.75 -18.62 -7.20
CA SER A 265 -3.99 -20.06 -7.20
C SER A 265 -3.05 -20.76 -8.19
N ASP A 266 -2.93 -22.08 -8.05
CA ASP A 266 -2.52 -22.93 -9.17
C ASP A 266 -3.41 -22.66 -10.40
N PRO A 267 -2.89 -22.85 -11.63
CA PRO A 267 -3.70 -22.82 -12.84
C PRO A 267 -4.71 -23.98 -12.84
N TYR A 268 -5.93 -23.71 -13.30
CA TYR A 268 -6.97 -24.73 -13.46
C TYR A 268 -7.69 -24.57 -14.81
N GLN A 269 -8.13 -25.70 -15.35
CA GLN A 269 -8.81 -25.78 -16.64
C GLN A 269 -10.18 -25.10 -16.57
N ALA A 270 -10.50 -24.29 -17.58
CA ALA A 270 -11.74 -23.56 -17.68
C ALA A 270 -12.86 -24.42 -18.29
N ASN A 271 -14.05 -24.38 -17.70
CA ASN A 271 -15.27 -24.90 -18.32
C ASN A 271 -15.84 -23.88 -19.31
N GLN A 272 -15.10 -23.59 -20.37
CA GLN A 272 -15.48 -22.59 -21.38
C GLN A 272 -16.72 -23.02 -22.18
N SER A 273 -17.72 -22.13 -22.26
CA SER A 273 -18.98 -22.40 -22.94
C SER A 273 -18.99 -22.01 -24.43
N GLY A 274 -18.03 -21.19 -24.86
CA GLY A 274 -18.02 -20.51 -26.17
C GLY A 274 -19.13 -19.46 -26.35
N LYS A 275 -19.98 -19.22 -25.33
CA LYS A 275 -21.15 -18.33 -25.42
C LYS A 275 -20.81 -16.92 -24.97
N LYS A 276 -20.28 -16.13 -25.90
CA LYS A 276 -20.05 -14.70 -25.70
C LYS A 276 -21.37 -13.97 -25.40
N LEU A 277 -21.40 -13.18 -24.32
CA LEU A 277 -22.57 -12.38 -23.92
C LEU A 277 -22.68 -11.14 -24.82
N VAL A 278 -23.83 -10.93 -25.47
CA VAL A 278 -24.02 -9.88 -26.48
C VAL A 278 -25.25 -9.02 -26.18
N ALA A 279 -25.18 -7.72 -26.54
CA ALA A 279 -26.30 -6.80 -26.52
C ALA A 279 -26.14 -5.69 -27.58
N LYS A 280 -27.08 -5.65 -28.53
CA LYS A 280 -27.11 -4.70 -29.68
C LYS A 280 -28.02 -3.49 -29.41
N SER A 281 -28.95 -3.63 -28.47
CA SER A 281 -29.99 -2.65 -28.14
C SER A 281 -30.12 -2.49 -26.63
N ALA A 282 -30.87 -1.47 -26.21
CA ALA A 282 -31.20 -1.28 -24.79
C ALA A 282 -32.07 -2.42 -24.23
N ASP A 283 -32.92 -3.03 -25.07
CA ASP A 283 -33.76 -4.17 -24.69
C ASP A 283 -32.91 -5.43 -24.47
N GLU A 284 -31.95 -5.72 -25.36
CA GLU A 284 -31.00 -6.83 -25.19
C GLU A 284 -30.08 -6.60 -23.97
N ALA A 285 -29.70 -5.35 -23.69
CA ALA A 285 -28.92 -5.00 -22.50
C ALA A 285 -29.75 -5.10 -21.20
N ALA A 286 -31.05 -4.80 -21.25
CA ALA A 286 -31.97 -5.06 -20.14
C ALA A 286 -32.18 -6.56 -19.90
N GLU A 287 -32.29 -7.37 -20.97
CA GLU A 287 -32.34 -8.83 -20.87
C GLU A 287 -31.04 -9.39 -20.29
N ALA A 288 -29.87 -8.82 -20.62
CA ALA A 288 -28.61 -9.17 -19.97
C ALA A 288 -28.63 -8.88 -18.44
N LEU A 289 -29.11 -7.72 -18.01
CA LEU A 289 -29.26 -7.39 -16.57
C LEU A 289 -30.20 -8.36 -15.85
N GLN A 290 -31.32 -8.71 -16.48
CA GLN A 290 -32.30 -9.63 -15.90
C GLN A 290 -31.81 -11.10 -15.89
N SER A 291 -31.05 -11.54 -16.90
CA SER A 291 -30.58 -12.93 -17.01
C SER A 291 -29.27 -13.20 -16.26
N VAL A 292 -28.35 -12.23 -16.19
CA VAL A 292 -27.03 -12.37 -15.55
C VAL A 292 -27.08 -12.01 -14.06
N LEU A 293 -27.71 -10.89 -13.72
CA LEU A 293 -27.71 -10.32 -12.35
C LEU A 293 -29.08 -10.42 -11.65
N GLY A 294 -30.13 -10.81 -12.38
CA GLY A 294 -31.49 -10.93 -11.84
C GLY A 294 -32.17 -9.57 -11.61
N PHE A 295 -31.76 -8.53 -12.32
CA PHE A 295 -32.20 -7.14 -12.12
C PHE A 295 -33.24 -6.72 -13.17
N ASP A 296 -34.40 -6.25 -12.70
CA ASP A 296 -35.47 -5.68 -13.53
C ASP A 296 -35.26 -4.17 -13.69
N VAL A 297 -35.28 -3.68 -14.93
CA VAL A 297 -35.15 -2.25 -15.25
C VAL A 297 -36.48 -1.50 -15.35
N THR A 298 -37.60 -2.17 -15.12
CA THR A 298 -38.96 -1.63 -15.30
C THR A 298 -39.19 -0.38 -14.44
N GLY A 299 -39.56 0.72 -15.10
CA GLY A 299 -39.81 2.01 -14.45
C GLY A 299 -38.57 2.88 -14.19
N LEU A 300 -37.37 2.43 -14.58
CA LEU A 300 -36.15 3.23 -14.54
C LEU A 300 -36.02 4.12 -15.79
N THR A 301 -35.24 5.20 -15.69
CA THR A 301 -34.94 6.07 -16.83
C THR A 301 -33.65 5.61 -17.51
N LEU A 302 -33.75 5.16 -18.77
CA LEU A 302 -32.58 4.84 -19.60
C LEU A 302 -31.84 6.11 -20.06
N VAL A 303 -30.52 6.04 -20.09
CA VAL A 303 -29.62 6.94 -20.81
C VAL A 303 -28.65 6.09 -21.63
N GLU A 304 -28.55 6.37 -22.92
CA GLU A 304 -27.54 5.79 -23.81
C GLU A 304 -26.41 6.78 -24.05
N LYS A 305 -25.16 6.30 -24.10
CA LYS A 305 -23.96 7.08 -24.42
C LYS A 305 -23.03 6.27 -25.31
N GLU A 306 -22.20 6.98 -26.07
CA GLU A 306 -21.06 6.41 -26.78
C GLU A 306 -19.78 7.06 -26.27
N SER A 307 -18.72 6.27 -26.04
CA SER A 307 -17.46 6.72 -25.47
C SER A 307 -16.32 5.82 -25.97
N LYS A 308 -15.31 6.41 -26.62
CA LYS A 308 -14.14 5.69 -27.18
C LYS A 308 -14.48 4.51 -28.14
N GLY A 309 -15.67 4.52 -28.75
CA GLY A 309 -16.18 3.42 -29.60
C GLY A 309 -16.97 2.34 -28.84
N ASN A 310 -17.07 2.43 -27.52
CA ASN A 310 -17.95 1.59 -26.71
C ASN A 310 -19.31 2.28 -26.54
N LYS A 311 -20.38 1.50 -26.53
CA LYS A 311 -21.75 1.95 -26.26
C LYS A 311 -22.18 1.54 -24.85
N ILE A 312 -22.59 2.52 -24.05
CA ILE A 312 -22.95 2.37 -22.65
C ILE A 312 -24.46 2.61 -22.49
N TYR A 313 -25.15 1.63 -21.95
CA TYR A 313 -26.53 1.73 -21.47
C TYR A 313 -26.49 1.95 -19.95
N SER A 314 -27.27 2.89 -19.43
CA SER A 314 -27.34 3.16 -17.99
C SER A 314 -28.76 3.49 -17.56
N TRP A 315 -29.23 2.86 -16.48
CA TRP A 315 -30.57 3.04 -15.95
C TRP A 315 -30.53 3.81 -14.63
N TYR A 316 -31.44 4.78 -14.50
CA TYR A 316 -31.45 5.76 -13.42
C TYR A 316 -32.73 5.68 -12.57
N LYS A 317 -32.54 5.80 -11.25
CA LYS A 317 -33.57 5.92 -10.20
C LYS A 317 -33.31 7.26 -9.49
N ASN A 318 -34.27 8.18 -9.47
CA ASN A 318 -34.11 9.50 -8.80
C ASN A 318 -32.86 10.35 -9.21
N LYS A 319 -32.34 10.16 -10.43
CA LYS A 319 -31.07 10.72 -10.97
C LYS A 319 -29.77 10.02 -10.52
N GLU A 320 -29.85 8.98 -9.71
CA GLU A 320 -28.74 8.09 -9.38
C GLU A 320 -28.71 6.93 -10.38
N ALA A 321 -27.53 6.54 -10.86
CA ALA A 321 -27.37 5.39 -11.75
C ALA A 321 -27.45 4.11 -10.91
N VAL A 322 -28.31 3.16 -11.29
CA VAL A 322 -28.54 1.92 -10.53
C VAL A 322 -28.23 0.64 -11.30
N ALA A 323 -28.05 0.72 -12.62
CA ALA A 323 -27.54 -0.36 -13.44
C ALA A 323 -26.82 0.17 -14.69
N SER A 324 -25.84 -0.58 -15.19
CA SER A 324 -25.12 -0.29 -16.44
C SER A 324 -24.78 -1.57 -17.22
N VAL A 325 -24.71 -1.42 -18.54
CA VAL A 325 -24.10 -2.39 -19.45
C VAL A 325 -23.23 -1.63 -20.45
N GLU A 326 -21.96 -1.98 -20.55
CA GLU A 326 -21.05 -1.46 -21.57
C GLU A 326 -20.80 -2.51 -22.64
N THR A 327 -20.83 -2.09 -23.90
CA THR A 327 -20.70 -2.95 -25.07
C THR A 327 -19.74 -2.37 -26.09
N LYS A 328 -19.07 -3.21 -26.86
CA LYS A 328 -18.25 -2.84 -28.03
C LYS A 328 -18.49 -3.86 -29.13
N ASP A 329 -18.74 -3.41 -30.35
CA ASP A 329 -19.09 -4.31 -31.47
C ASP A 329 -20.24 -5.30 -31.16
N ASN A 330 -21.16 -4.86 -30.28
CA ASN A 330 -22.27 -5.62 -29.66
C ASN A 330 -21.87 -6.71 -28.64
N GLN A 331 -20.58 -6.92 -28.40
CA GLN A 331 -20.07 -7.74 -27.30
C GLN A 331 -20.23 -6.98 -25.98
N VAL A 332 -20.80 -7.60 -24.94
CA VAL A 332 -20.80 -7.02 -23.58
C VAL A 332 -19.40 -7.10 -23.00
N LEU A 333 -18.92 -6.00 -22.42
CA LEU A 333 -17.63 -5.86 -21.75
C LEU A 333 -17.77 -5.75 -20.23
N ASP A 334 -18.76 -4.97 -19.79
CA ASP A 334 -19.13 -4.75 -18.39
C ASP A 334 -20.65 -4.82 -18.22
N ILE A 335 -21.08 -5.37 -17.08
CA ILE A 335 -22.47 -5.40 -16.66
C ILE A 335 -22.52 -5.30 -15.13
N ALA A 336 -23.20 -4.29 -14.59
CA ALA A 336 -23.18 -3.99 -13.15
C ALA A 336 -24.50 -3.40 -12.63
N ILE A 337 -24.75 -3.58 -11.32
CA ILE A 337 -25.85 -2.94 -10.58
C ILE A 337 -25.35 -2.29 -9.29
N GLU A 338 -25.98 -1.18 -8.90
CA GLU A 338 -25.82 -0.58 -7.58
C GLU A 338 -26.56 -1.44 -6.55
N ASP A 339 -25.82 -2.09 -5.66
CA ASP A 339 -26.41 -2.98 -4.67
C ASP A 339 -26.85 -2.22 -3.40
N GLU A 340 -28.16 -2.15 -3.20
CA GLU A 340 -28.82 -1.61 -2.00
C GLU A 340 -28.32 -2.27 -0.69
N ASN A 341 -27.67 -3.44 -0.76
CA ASN A 341 -27.13 -4.20 0.38
C ASN A 341 -25.61 -4.06 0.58
N LYS A 342 -24.91 -3.21 -0.19
CA LYS A 342 -23.43 -3.09 -0.10
C LYS A 342 -22.92 -2.65 1.28
N ASN A 343 -23.75 -1.91 2.03
CA ASN A 343 -23.46 -1.44 3.39
C ASN A 343 -23.96 -2.39 4.50
N ALA A 344 -24.31 -3.64 4.18
CA ALA A 344 -24.64 -4.63 5.20
C ALA A 344 -23.41 -4.96 6.08
N THR A 345 -23.63 -5.40 7.33
CA THR A 345 -22.56 -5.64 8.32
C THR A 345 -22.33 -7.11 8.64
N LYS A 346 -23.00 -8.03 7.94
CA LYS A 346 -22.91 -9.47 8.20
C LYS A 346 -22.97 -10.27 6.90
N ALA A 347 -21.93 -11.08 6.67
CA ALA A 347 -21.91 -12.05 5.59
C ALA A 347 -22.87 -13.23 5.88
N LYS A 348 -23.46 -13.74 4.81
CA LYS A 348 -24.24 -14.98 4.75
C LYS A 348 -23.41 -16.13 4.16
N ILE A 349 -22.46 -15.82 3.27
CA ILE A 349 -21.52 -16.78 2.66
C ILE A 349 -20.06 -16.44 2.99
N SER A 350 -19.20 -17.45 2.97
CA SER A 350 -17.75 -17.28 3.10
C SER A 350 -17.16 -16.61 1.85
N PRO A 351 -15.93 -16.06 1.91
CA PRO A 351 -15.26 -15.56 0.73
C PRO A 351 -14.91 -16.67 -0.28
N GLU A 352 -14.66 -17.90 0.17
CA GLU A 352 -14.41 -19.07 -0.68
C GLU A 352 -15.67 -19.49 -1.43
N GLU A 353 -16.84 -19.45 -0.78
CA GLU A 353 -18.14 -19.63 -1.44
C GLU A 353 -18.41 -18.53 -2.48
N GLY A 354 -18.00 -17.29 -2.20
CA GLY A 354 -18.08 -16.17 -3.15
C GLY A 354 -17.13 -16.33 -4.34
N GLN A 355 -15.88 -16.76 -4.11
CA GLN A 355 -14.90 -17.08 -5.16
C GLN A 355 -15.42 -18.21 -6.05
N LYS A 356 -16.04 -19.25 -5.47
CA LYS A 356 -16.68 -20.32 -6.22
C LYS A 356 -17.83 -19.79 -7.07
N LEU A 357 -18.73 -18.97 -6.51
CA LEU A 357 -19.83 -18.34 -7.25
C LEU A 357 -19.33 -17.45 -8.40
N ALA A 358 -18.22 -16.74 -8.20
CA ALA A 358 -17.57 -15.95 -9.23
C ALA A 358 -17.08 -16.81 -10.40
N VAL A 359 -16.33 -17.88 -10.10
CA VAL A 359 -15.80 -18.83 -11.09
C VAL A 359 -16.92 -19.58 -11.83
N GLU A 360 -17.97 -20.02 -11.12
CA GLU A 360 -19.17 -20.63 -11.71
C GLU A 360 -20.01 -19.64 -12.54
N THR A 361 -19.81 -18.32 -12.37
CA THR A 361 -20.49 -17.30 -13.15
C THR A 361 -19.71 -16.93 -14.41
N ILE A 362 -18.41 -16.65 -14.31
CA ILE A 362 -17.63 -16.20 -15.46
C ILE A 362 -17.50 -17.27 -16.55
N GLN A 363 -17.33 -18.55 -16.18
CA GLN A 363 -17.18 -19.67 -17.11
C GLN A 363 -18.36 -19.82 -18.10
N LYS A 364 -19.55 -19.32 -17.74
CA LYS A 364 -20.73 -19.30 -18.61
C LYS A 364 -20.55 -18.42 -19.84
N TYR A 365 -19.65 -17.43 -19.78
CA TYR A 365 -19.48 -16.37 -20.78
C TYR A 365 -18.06 -16.27 -21.37
N LEU A 366 -17.15 -17.18 -20.98
CA LEU A 366 -15.80 -17.24 -21.55
C LEU A 366 -15.85 -17.56 -23.05
N GLY A 367 -14.90 -16.97 -23.78
CA GLY A 367 -14.58 -17.36 -25.14
C GLY A 367 -14.05 -18.79 -25.22
N ASP A 368 -13.93 -19.29 -26.44
CA ASP A 368 -13.30 -20.55 -26.80
C ASP A 368 -11.76 -20.48 -26.79
N ASP A 369 -11.20 -19.28 -26.60
CA ASP A 369 -9.78 -18.97 -26.47
C ASP A 369 -9.25 -18.99 -25.01
N VAL A 370 -10.07 -19.39 -24.03
CA VAL A 370 -9.77 -19.24 -22.59
C VAL A 370 -9.69 -20.60 -21.91
N GLU A 371 -8.69 -21.42 -22.26
CA GLU A 371 -8.55 -22.81 -21.79
C GLU A 371 -8.17 -22.94 -20.31
N GLU A 372 -7.41 -21.98 -19.75
CA GLU A 372 -6.94 -22.01 -18.35
C GLU A 372 -7.25 -20.71 -17.61
N LEU A 373 -7.37 -20.80 -16.28
CA LEU A 373 -7.62 -19.68 -15.38
C LEU A 373 -6.71 -19.72 -14.16
N ILE A 374 -6.34 -18.54 -13.64
CA ILE A 374 -5.70 -18.36 -12.32
C ILE A 374 -6.48 -17.32 -11.51
N ASN A 375 -6.85 -17.66 -10.27
CA ASN A 375 -7.46 -16.72 -9.35
C ASN A 375 -6.38 -15.85 -8.69
N LYS A 376 -6.56 -14.53 -8.67
CA LYS A 376 -5.82 -13.66 -7.74
C LYS A 376 -6.53 -13.73 -6.38
N SER A 377 -5.74 -13.87 -5.31
CA SER A 377 -6.26 -13.88 -3.94
C SER A 377 -7.02 -12.60 -3.60
N TRP A 378 -8.19 -12.78 -2.97
CA TRP A 378 -9.01 -11.74 -2.34
C TRP A 378 -8.62 -11.51 -0.87
N LYS A 379 -7.73 -12.32 -0.30
CA LYS A 379 -7.36 -12.23 1.12
C LYS A 379 -6.67 -10.89 1.41
N THR A 380 -6.99 -10.32 2.56
CA THR A 380 -6.30 -9.16 3.14
C THR A 380 -5.98 -9.47 4.61
N ASN A 381 -5.21 -8.60 5.27
CA ASN A 381 -4.90 -8.74 6.70
C ASN A 381 -6.10 -8.40 7.61
N ASN A 382 -7.21 -7.89 7.06
CA ASN A 382 -8.44 -7.55 7.77
C ASN A 382 -9.57 -8.56 7.51
N ASP A 383 -10.64 -8.48 8.31
CA ASP A 383 -11.90 -9.15 8.01
C ASP A 383 -12.35 -8.84 6.57
N PRO A 384 -12.60 -9.85 5.71
CA PRO A 384 -12.84 -9.61 4.30
C PRO A 384 -14.20 -8.95 4.05
N ASP A 385 -14.23 -8.01 3.10
CA ASP A 385 -15.37 -7.15 2.80
C ASP A 385 -16.68 -7.88 2.49
N ILE A 386 -17.80 -7.18 2.71
CA ILE A 386 -19.14 -7.67 2.40
C ILE A 386 -19.40 -7.67 0.89
N VAL A 387 -18.77 -6.78 0.13
CA VAL A 387 -18.71 -6.83 -1.34
C VAL A 387 -17.27 -7.12 -1.74
N ILE A 388 -17.04 -8.24 -2.41
CA ILE A 388 -15.71 -8.63 -2.89
C ILE A 388 -15.68 -8.65 -4.41
N HIS A 389 -14.63 -8.05 -4.99
CA HIS A 389 -14.34 -8.06 -6.41
C HIS A 389 -13.32 -9.19 -6.70
N TYR A 390 -13.79 -10.38 -7.04
CA TYR A 390 -12.92 -11.52 -7.34
C TYR A 390 -12.27 -11.33 -8.71
N LYS A 391 -10.94 -11.16 -8.75
CA LYS A 391 -10.16 -11.06 -9.99
C LYS A 391 -9.67 -12.45 -10.44
N ILE A 392 -10.21 -12.90 -11.56
CA ILE A 392 -9.92 -14.18 -12.21
C ILE A 392 -9.22 -13.85 -13.53
N ASN A 393 -8.07 -14.43 -13.79
CA ASN A 393 -7.23 -14.08 -14.94
C ASN A 393 -7.22 -15.25 -15.92
N GLN A 394 -7.12 -14.96 -17.22
CA GLN A 394 -6.73 -15.98 -18.20
C GLN A 394 -5.34 -16.51 -17.82
N ALA A 395 -5.14 -17.81 -17.98
CA ALA A 395 -3.83 -18.42 -17.98
C ALA A 395 -3.58 -19.11 -19.32
N HIS A 396 -2.32 -19.35 -19.62
CA HIS A 396 -1.86 -20.08 -20.80
C HIS A 396 -0.58 -20.82 -20.46
N ALA A 397 -0.50 -22.11 -20.79
CA ALA A 397 0.62 -22.99 -20.43
C ALA A 397 0.89 -23.10 -18.91
N GLY A 398 -0.06 -22.70 -18.06
CA GLY A 398 0.06 -22.54 -16.61
C GLY A 398 0.53 -21.15 -16.14
N ILE A 399 0.75 -20.20 -17.04
CA ILE A 399 1.27 -18.85 -16.76
C ILE A 399 0.14 -17.81 -16.83
N LEU A 400 0.14 -16.82 -15.94
CA LEU A 400 -0.91 -15.80 -15.86
C LEU A 400 -0.77 -14.76 -16.99
N VAL A 401 -1.89 -14.46 -17.67
CA VAL A 401 -1.99 -13.37 -18.65
C VAL A 401 -2.41 -12.09 -17.93
N LEU A 402 -1.50 -11.12 -17.82
CA LEU A 402 -1.56 -10.02 -16.84
C LEU A 402 -2.70 -9.01 -17.10
N ASP A 403 -3.00 -8.85 -18.38
CA ASP A 403 -3.89 -7.88 -19.01
C ASP A 403 -5.17 -8.54 -19.60
N ARG A 404 -5.45 -9.79 -19.19
CA ARG A 404 -6.71 -10.49 -19.47
C ARG A 404 -7.34 -10.97 -18.17
N SER A 405 -8.20 -10.14 -17.60
CA SER A 405 -8.75 -10.41 -16.27
C SER A 405 -10.20 -10.03 -16.10
N TYR A 406 -10.99 -11.05 -15.77
CA TYR A 406 -12.37 -10.94 -15.39
C TYR A 406 -12.48 -10.48 -13.93
N LEU A 407 -13.34 -9.49 -13.69
CA LEU A 407 -13.68 -9.04 -12.34
C LEU A 407 -15.13 -9.42 -12.06
N VAL A 408 -15.38 -10.27 -11.06
CA VAL A 408 -16.75 -10.63 -10.65
C VAL A 408 -17.02 -10.09 -9.26
N THR A 409 -17.97 -9.16 -9.17
CA THR A 409 -18.36 -8.52 -7.92
C THR A 409 -19.48 -9.33 -7.27
N VAL A 410 -19.29 -9.72 -6.00
CA VAL A 410 -20.25 -10.53 -5.24
C VAL A 410 -20.53 -9.88 -3.89
N ASN A 411 -21.80 -9.67 -3.57
CA ASN A 411 -22.23 -9.34 -2.21
C ASN A 411 -22.41 -10.63 -1.39
N ARG A 412 -21.62 -10.76 -0.33
CA ARG A 412 -21.59 -11.91 0.57
C ARG A 412 -22.70 -11.91 1.62
N ALA A 413 -23.37 -10.79 1.89
CA ALA A 413 -24.57 -10.75 2.73
C ALA A 413 -25.81 -11.31 2.01
N THR A 414 -25.94 -11.07 0.70
CA THR A 414 -27.03 -11.63 -0.12
C THR A 414 -26.69 -13.01 -0.67
N GLY A 415 -25.43 -13.21 -1.07
CA GLY A 415 -24.96 -14.36 -1.84
C GLY A 415 -25.26 -14.22 -3.34
N LYS A 416 -25.13 -13.00 -3.89
CA LYS A 416 -25.40 -12.68 -5.30
C LYS A 416 -24.20 -12.04 -5.98
N VAL A 417 -24.05 -12.32 -7.27
CA VAL A 417 -23.24 -11.49 -8.18
C VAL A 417 -23.96 -10.17 -8.43
N THR A 418 -23.23 -9.06 -8.42
CA THR A 418 -23.74 -7.70 -8.65
C THR A 418 -22.99 -6.95 -9.76
N GLY A 419 -21.91 -7.54 -10.30
CA GLY A 419 -21.30 -7.07 -11.54
C GLY A 419 -20.26 -8.03 -12.12
N ILE A 420 -20.03 -7.93 -13.43
CA ILE A 420 -19.01 -8.65 -14.19
C ILE A 420 -18.33 -7.68 -15.15
N SER A 421 -17.00 -7.60 -15.13
CA SER A 421 -16.17 -6.75 -16.00
C SER A 421 -15.07 -7.57 -16.67
N GLY A 422 -14.54 -7.10 -17.80
CA GLY A 422 -13.47 -7.78 -18.57
C GLY A 422 -13.99 -8.85 -19.53
N LEU A 423 -15.29 -8.83 -19.86
CA LEU A 423 -15.86 -9.72 -20.88
C LEU A 423 -15.43 -9.26 -22.29
N GLY A 424 -15.38 -10.19 -23.25
CA GLY A 424 -15.11 -9.88 -24.65
C GLY A 424 -13.65 -9.55 -25.01
N GLU A 425 -12.76 -9.45 -24.02
CA GLU A 425 -11.32 -9.44 -24.23
C GLU A 425 -10.87 -10.77 -24.87
N THR A 426 -9.87 -10.73 -25.75
CA THR A 426 -9.30 -11.90 -26.45
C THR A 426 -7.79 -11.76 -26.56
N SER A 427 -7.06 -12.86 -26.62
CA SER A 427 -5.59 -12.85 -26.76
C SER A 427 -5.21 -13.13 -28.21
N GLU A 428 -4.52 -12.19 -28.89
CA GLU A 428 -4.20 -12.36 -30.32
C GLU A 428 -3.08 -13.38 -30.57
N LYS A 429 -2.08 -13.42 -29.68
CA LYS A 429 -0.92 -14.31 -29.75
C LYS A 429 -0.49 -14.69 -28.35
N LEU A 430 -0.45 -15.99 -28.07
CA LEU A 430 0.09 -16.55 -26.83
C LEU A 430 1.30 -17.43 -27.18
N PRO A 431 2.37 -17.42 -26.37
CA PRO A 431 3.64 -18.09 -26.70
C PRO A 431 3.56 -19.61 -26.54
N ASP A 432 4.31 -20.36 -27.35
CA ASP A 432 4.45 -21.81 -27.17
C ASP A 432 5.12 -22.12 -25.82
N LYS A 433 4.57 -23.06 -25.05
CA LYS A 433 5.09 -23.43 -23.71
C LYS A 433 6.59 -23.74 -23.73
N ASP A 434 7.02 -24.49 -24.73
CA ASP A 434 8.40 -24.97 -24.87
C ASP A 434 9.38 -23.87 -25.33
N SER A 435 8.90 -22.65 -25.60
CA SER A 435 9.72 -21.46 -25.87
C SER A 435 10.06 -20.65 -24.60
N ILE A 436 9.52 -21.05 -23.45
CA ILE A 436 9.61 -20.29 -22.19
C ILE A 436 10.68 -20.90 -21.29
N ILE A 437 11.61 -20.07 -20.80
CA ILE A 437 12.67 -20.48 -19.87
C ILE A 437 12.09 -20.88 -18.51
N ASP A 438 12.77 -21.74 -17.76
CA ASP A 438 12.40 -22.06 -16.39
C ASP A 438 12.70 -20.91 -15.39
N ALA A 439 12.08 -21.00 -14.21
CA ALA A 439 12.20 -19.99 -13.16
C ALA A 439 13.62 -19.94 -12.53
N GLU A 440 14.38 -21.04 -12.57
CA GLU A 440 15.79 -21.02 -12.16
C GLU A 440 16.64 -20.18 -13.11
N THR A 441 16.48 -20.39 -14.43
CA THR A 441 17.17 -19.66 -15.48
C THR A 441 16.80 -18.17 -15.44
N ALA A 442 15.52 -17.86 -15.20
CA ALA A 442 15.08 -16.49 -14.98
C ALA A 442 15.70 -15.85 -13.73
N THR A 443 15.76 -16.56 -12.59
CA THR A 443 16.44 -16.07 -11.37
C THR A 443 17.94 -15.87 -11.59
N LYS A 444 18.62 -16.82 -12.23
CA LYS A 444 20.06 -16.75 -12.58
C LYS A 444 20.38 -15.67 -13.63
N ALA A 445 19.37 -15.13 -14.33
CA ALA A 445 19.50 -13.89 -15.09
C ALA A 445 19.26 -12.66 -14.21
N PHE A 446 18.19 -12.66 -13.41
CA PHE A 446 17.81 -11.59 -12.49
C PHE A 446 18.95 -11.18 -11.54
N LEU A 447 19.61 -12.18 -10.92
CA LEU A 447 20.67 -11.98 -9.93
C LEU A 447 21.97 -11.37 -10.48
N LYS A 448 22.16 -11.36 -11.80
CA LYS A 448 23.28 -10.65 -12.45
C LYS A 448 23.08 -9.12 -12.45
N GLU A 449 21.82 -8.69 -12.55
CA GLU A 449 21.44 -7.28 -12.54
C GLU A 449 21.22 -6.75 -11.12
N THR A 450 20.64 -7.57 -10.24
CA THR A 450 20.39 -7.23 -8.83
C THR A 450 20.86 -8.36 -7.90
N PRO A 451 22.12 -8.32 -7.45
CA PRO A 451 22.67 -9.33 -6.55
C PRO A 451 21.91 -9.48 -5.23
N LEU A 452 22.02 -10.67 -4.63
CA LEU A 452 21.46 -10.99 -3.31
C LEU A 452 21.98 -10.05 -2.22
N LYS A 453 21.06 -9.59 -1.38
CA LYS A 453 21.32 -8.72 -0.22
C LYS A 453 20.79 -9.38 1.04
N LEU A 454 21.58 -9.35 2.11
CA LEU A 454 21.17 -9.80 3.44
C LEU A 454 20.63 -8.59 4.22
N VAL A 455 19.42 -8.71 4.77
CA VAL A 455 18.72 -7.63 5.48
C VAL A 455 18.04 -8.15 6.75
N TYR A 456 17.80 -7.26 7.72
CA TYR A 456 16.84 -7.50 8.80
C TYR A 456 15.46 -6.96 8.41
N VAL A 457 14.42 -7.77 8.62
CA VAL A 457 13.02 -7.39 8.45
C VAL A 457 12.24 -7.65 9.75
N THR A 458 11.34 -6.74 10.09
CA THR A 458 10.52 -6.80 11.31
C THR A 458 9.02 -6.82 10.99
N ALA A 459 8.16 -6.82 12.01
CA ALA A 459 6.70 -6.66 11.88
C ALA A 459 6.26 -5.49 10.97
N ASN A 460 7.07 -4.42 10.84
CA ASN A 460 6.80 -3.32 9.89
C ASN A 460 6.84 -3.75 8.40
N THR A 461 7.60 -4.80 8.07
CA THR A 461 7.69 -5.38 6.73
C THR A 461 6.73 -6.57 6.55
N THR A 462 6.56 -7.44 7.55
CA THR A 462 5.70 -8.63 7.43
C THR A 462 4.23 -8.33 7.66
N GLY A 463 3.93 -7.48 8.66
CA GLY A 463 2.58 -7.18 9.15
C GLY A 463 2.14 -8.00 10.38
N ASN A 464 3.00 -8.83 10.98
CA ASN A 464 2.66 -9.60 12.19
C ASN A 464 3.50 -9.16 13.41
N ASP A 465 2.85 -8.88 14.53
CA ASP A 465 3.51 -8.43 15.76
C ASP A 465 4.53 -9.45 16.30
N GLY A 466 5.76 -8.99 16.57
CA GLY A 466 6.84 -9.82 17.09
C GLY A 466 7.72 -10.50 16.03
N ASP A 467 7.39 -10.39 14.74
CA ASP A 467 8.28 -10.88 13.67
C ASP A 467 9.60 -10.11 13.67
N ALA A 468 10.71 -10.85 13.66
CA ALA A 468 12.07 -10.35 13.43
C ALA A 468 12.90 -11.45 12.75
N TYR A 469 13.38 -11.19 11.53
CA TYR A 469 14.11 -12.17 10.71
C TYR A 469 15.34 -11.54 10.05
N ILE A 470 16.37 -12.37 9.83
CA ILE A 470 17.35 -12.12 8.78
C ILE A 470 16.78 -12.70 7.48
N ALA A 471 16.80 -11.93 6.40
CA ALA A 471 16.27 -12.32 5.11
C ALA A 471 17.27 -12.08 3.98
N TYR A 472 17.31 -13.00 3.02
CA TYR A 472 17.83 -12.74 1.69
C TYR A 472 16.77 -12.03 0.84
N THR A 473 17.17 -10.99 0.11
CA THR A 473 16.30 -10.16 -0.74
C THR A 473 17.04 -9.60 -1.94
N VAL A 474 16.29 -9.04 -2.90
CA VAL A 474 16.79 -8.35 -4.10
C VAL A 474 15.94 -7.13 -4.40
N ASP A 475 16.51 -6.10 -5.03
CA ASP A 475 15.73 -4.97 -5.53
C ASP A 475 14.84 -5.46 -6.70
N ASN A 476 13.52 -5.49 -6.51
CA ASN A 476 12.57 -6.07 -7.48
C ASN A 476 12.27 -5.17 -8.69
N ASP A 477 13.22 -4.32 -9.07
CA ASP A 477 13.09 -3.33 -10.15
C ASP A 477 13.26 -3.93 -11.55
N VAL A 478 13.91 -5.07 -11.68
CA VAL A 478 14.27 -5.72 -12.96
C VAL A 478 13.11 -6.58 -13.48
N ARG A 479 13.08 -6.82 -14.79
CA ARG A 479 12.25 -7.84 -15.44
C ARG A 479 13.12 -8.63 -16.40
N ILE A 480 12.98 -9.95 -16.42
CA ILE A 480 13.69 -10.83 -17.36
C ILE A 480 12.72 -11.28 -18.46
N ASN A 481 13.17 -11.22 -19.72
CA ASN A 481 12.45 -11.75 -20.87
C ASN A 481 12.36 -13.28 -20.73
N GLY A 482 11.15 -13.82 -20.64
CA GLY A 482 10.92 -15.25 -20.43
C GLY A 482 11.23 -16.14 -21.64
N ILE A 483 11.68 -15.58 -22.77
CA ILE A 483 12.10 -16.34 -23.95
C ILE A 483 13.62 -16.25 -24.16
N THR A 484 14.24 -15.08 -23.99
CA THR A 484 15.70 -14.91 -24.20
C THR A 484 16.55 -15.00 -22.93
N GLY A 485 15.96 -14.84 -21.75
CA GLY A 485 16.69 -14.75 -20.47
C GLY A 485 17.43 -13.42 -20.29
N GLU A 486 17.19 -12.42 -21.13
CA GLU A 486 17.83 -11.11 -21.06
C GLU A 486 16.99 -10.10 -20.24
N PRO A 487 17.60 -9.08 -19.63
CA PRO A 487 16.86 -7.98 -18.99
C PRO A 487 16.00 -7.21 -19.99
N VAL A 488 14.79 -6.83 -19.58
CA VAL A 488 13.91 -5.95 -20.35
C VAL A 488 14.22 -4.49 -19.98
N GLU A 489 14.61 -3.69 -20.97
CA GLU A 489 14.82 -2.25 -20.82
C GLU A 489 13.53 -1.53 -20.36
N LYS A 490 13.68 -0.40 -19.65
CA LYS A 490 12.57 0.36 -19.02
C LYS A 490 12.14 1.58 -19.84
#